data_AF-A0A8J9WLK9-F1
#
_entry.id   AF-A0A8J9WLK9-F1
#
_cell.length_a   1.000
_cell.length_b   1.000
_cell.length_c   1.000
_cell.angle_alpha   90.00
_cell.angle_beta   90.00
_cell.angle_gamma   90.00
#
_symmetry.space_group_name_H-M   'P 1'
#
loop_
_entity.id
_entity.type
_entity.pdbx_description
1 polymer ?
#
loop_
_entity_poly.entity_id
_entity_poly.type
_entity_poly.pdbx_seq_one_letter_code
_entity_poly.pdbx_strand_id
1 'polypeptide(L)'
;MTMKNCVIHPKRTMSKDAAGNAIHAKGNDEGQRATFFLGCNRFACEGSRGKTACTMSLKAAQRQRAIHLYRHGLKNLLSWAIRRDLFAQEAARLRAEFDLNKDVDNVAQAGRLIEKGEAKLKEYQHPDPYIVPYHPGGSLYARNPPFPPELKQQLDFGREGH
;
A
#
# COMPACT_ATOMS: atom_id res chain seq x y z
N MET A 1 -28.16 -15.41 19.11
CA MET A 1 -27.26 -15.39 17.93
C MET A 1 -25.81 -15.49 18.39
N THR A 2 -25.20 -16.67 18.28
CA THR A 2 -23.78 -16.87 18.56
C THR A 2 -22.93 -16.34 17.39
N MET A 3 -21.98 -15.44 17.68
CA MET A 3 -21.04 -14.87 16.71
C MET A 3 -20.23 -15.98 16.03
N LYS A 4 -20.65 -16.37 14.82
CA LYS A 4 -19.87 -17.23 13.94
C LYS A 4 -18.71 -16.41 13.36
N ASN A 5 -17.50 -16.66 13.87
CA ASN A 5 -16.23 -16.62 13.15
C ASN A 5 -16.08 -15.55 12.04
N CYS A 6 -15.74 -14.31 12.43
CA CYS A 6 -14.91 -13.45 11.57
C CYS A 6 -13.46 -13.93 11.65
N VAL A 7 -13.19 -15.12 11.11
CA VAL A 7 -11.84 -15.52 10.72
C VAL A 7 -11.67 -14.91 9.34
N ILE A 8 -11.03 -13.73 9.26
CA ILE A 8 -10.60 -13.17 7.99
C ILE A 8 -9.35 -13.93 7.57
N HIS A 9 -9.55 -15.21 7.26
CA HIS A 9 -8.68 -15.90 6.35
C HIS A 9 -9.49 -16.04 5.05
N PRO A 10 -8.89 -15.76 3.88
CA PRO A 10 -9.44 -16.33 2.67
C PRO A 10 -9.65 -17.82 2.94
N LYS A 11 -10.73 -18.41 2.42
CA LYS A 11 -10.69 -19.84 2.15
C LYS A 11 -9.46 -20.06 1.30
N ARG A 12 -8.36 -20.44 1.92
CA ARG A 12 -7.22 -21.03 1.27
C ARG A 12 -7.75 -22.39 0.84
N THR A 13 -8.47 -22.46 -0.27
CA THR A 13 -8.44 -23.68 -1.06
C THR A 13 -7.01 -23.78 -1.57
N MET A 14 -6.12 -24.24 -0.71
CA MET A 14 -4.93 -24.93 -1.17
C MET A 14 -5.49 -26.17 -1.87
N SER A 15 -5.74 -26.11 -3.18
CA SER A 15 -5.77 -27.34 -3.94
C SER A 15 -4.34 -27.89 -3.84
N LYS A 16 -4.16 -28.83 -2.91
CA LYS A 16 -2.97 -29.68 -2.88
C LYS A 16 -3.17 -30.70 -4.00
N ASP A 17 -2.13 -30.94 -4.80
CA ASP A 17 -2.12 -32.12 -5.68
C ASP A 17 -2.22 -33.39 -4.82
N ALA A 18 -2.54 -34.53 -5.43
CA ALA A 18 -2.66 -35.83 -4.74
C ALA A 18 -1.40 -36.25 -3.93
N ALA A 19 -0.27 -35.55 -4.12
CA ALA A 19 1.00 -35.74 -3.41
C ALA A 19 1.34 -34.64 -2.37
N GLY A 20 0.44 -33.69 -2.09
CA GLY A 20 0.59 -32.76 -0.96
C GLY A 20 1.58 -31.59 -1.14
N ASN A 21 2.07 -31.34 -2.36
CA ASN A 21 3.03 -30.26 -2.62
C ASN A 21 2.35 -28.95 -3.11
N ALA A 22 3.01 -27.80 -2.92
CA ALA A 22 2.47 -26.49 -3.30
C ALA A 22 2.68 -26.19 -4.80
N ILE A 23 1.59 -26.08 -5.57
CA ILE A 23 1.63 -25.74 -7.00
C ILE A 23 1.87 -24.24 -7.24
N HIS A 24 2.90 -23.94 -8.04
CA HIS A 24 3.14 -22.63 -8.63
C HIS A 24 2.57 -22.66 -10.06
N ALA A 25 1.44 -22.00 -10.31
CA ALA A 25 0.88 -21.92 -11.65
C ALA A 25 1.83 -21.09 -12.55
N LYS A 26 2.51 -21.76 -13.49
CA LYS A 26 3.18 -21.10 -14.60
C LYS A 26 2.11 -20.71 -15.64
N GLY A 27 1.80 -19.42 -15.73
CA GLY A 27 1.11 -18.85 -16.89
C GLY A 27 2.13 -18.53 -17.97
N ASN A 28 1.99 -19.17 -19.13
CA ASN A 28 2.65 -18.79 -20.37
C ASN A 28 1.83 -17.66 -21.00
N ASP A 29 2.37 -16.44 -21.02
CA ASP A 29 1.86 -15.35 -21.85
C ASP A 29 2.91 -15.01 -22.92
N GLU A 30 2.92 -15.81 -23.98
CA GLU A 30 3.54 -15.44 -25.26
C GLU A 30 2.54 -14.56 -26.02
N GLY A 31 2.71 -13.24 -25.92
CA GLY A 31 1.86 -12.24 -26.57
C GLY A 31 2.68 -11.09 -27.10
N GLN A 32 3.18 -11.24 -28.31
CA GLN A 32 3.84 -10.21 -29.09
C GLN A 32 2.97 -8.94 -29.23
N ARG A 33 3.45 -7.80 -28.76
CA ARG A 33 3.16 -6.49 -29.38
C ARG A 33 4.43 -5.64 -29.35
N ALA A 34 5.14 -5.68 -30.47
CA ALA A 34 5.93 -4.55 -30.91
C ALA A 34 4.99 -3.35 -31.13
N THR A 35 5.39 -2.17 -30.67
CA THR A 35 5.66 -1.01 -31.52
C THR A 35 6.07 0.22 -30.71
N PHE A 36 7.15 0.85 -31.17
CA PHE A 36 7.36 2.30 -31.25
C PHE A 36 7.01 3.16 -30.04
N PHE A 37 8.04 3.63 -29.33
CA PHE A 37 8.17 5.07 -29.07
C PHE A 37 9.65 5.48 -28.97
N LEU A 38 10.02 6.28 -29.97
CA LEU A 38 11.07 7.28 -30.10
C LEU A 38 12.06 7.45 -28.95
N GLY A 39 13.33 7.47 -29.34
CA GLY A 39 14.49 7.64 -28.48
C GLY A 39 14.44 8.86 -27.56
N CYS A 40 14.93 8.63 -26.34
CA CYS A 40 15.60 9.63 -25.54
C CYS A 40 16.79 8.97 -24.84
N ASN A 41 17.97 9.34 -25.33
CA ASN A 41 19.30 9.29 -24.73
C ASN A 41 19.60 8.21 -23.69
N ARG A 42 20.38 7.24 -24.19
CA ARG A 42 21.43 6.50 -23.50
C ARG A 42 22.32 7.45 -22.68
N PHE A 43 21.94 7.77 -21.45
CA PHE A 43 22.86 8.35 -20.48
C PHE A 43 23.79 7.23 -19.99
N ALA A 44 24.88 7.02 -20.72
CA ALA A 44 25.96 6.15 -20.30
C ALA A 44 26.74 6.83 -19.17
N CYS A 45 26.40 6.50 -17.91
CA CYS A 45 27.32 6.74 -16.79
C CYS A 45 28.45 5.72 -16.85
N GLU A 46 29.49 6.01 -17.64
CA GLU A 46 30.73 5.23 -17.67
C GLU A 46 31.67 5.68 -16.54
N GLY A 47 31.47 5.07 -15.37
CA GLY A 47 32.38 5.15 -14.23
C GLY A 47 31.89 4.31 -13.07
N SER A 48 32.75 3.48 -12.47
CA SER A 48 32.39 2.61 -11.33
C SER A 48 31.78 3.38 -10.15
N ARG A 49 32.14 4.66 -9.99
CA ARG A 49 31.60 5.59 -8.99
C ARG A 49 30.14 6.01 -9.22
N GLY A 50 29.66 5.99 -10.47
CA GLY A 50 28.24 6.31 -10.78
C GLY A 50 27.30 5.13 -10.49
N LYS A 51 27.80 3.89 -10.61
CA LYS A 51 27.02 2.67 -10.38
C LYS A 51 26.67 2.50 -8.89
N THR A 52 27.60 2.75 -7.98
CA THR A 52 27.36 2.65 -6.54
C THR A 52 26.32 3.66 -6.06
N ALA A 53 26.45 4.93 -6.46
CA ALA A 53 25.47 5.97 -6.12
C ALA A 53 24.05 5.65 -6.63
N CYS A 54 23.92 5.16 -7.87
CA CYS A 54 22.64 4.75 -8.46
C CYS A 54 22.02 3.55 -7.73
N THR A 55 22.82 2.55 -7.33
CA THR A 55 22.29 1.42 -6.54
C THR A 55 21.82 1.83 -5.15
N MET A 56 22.49 2.81 -4.53
CA MET A 56 22.09 3.32 -3.22
C MET A 56 20.78 4.10 -3.28
N SER A 57 20.59 4.95 -4.31
CA SER A 57 19.32 5.67 -4.50
C SER A 57 18.16 4.72 -4.81
N LEU A 58 18.39 3.69 -5.64
CA LEU A 58 17.39 2.64 -5.92
C LEU A 58 17.01 1.86 -4.65
N LYS A 59 17.99 1.44 -3.85
CA LYS A 59 17.73 0.77 -2.56
C LYS A 59 16.95 1.66 -1.59
N ALA A 60 17.24 2.97 -1.57
CA ALA A 60 16.49 3.92 -0.75
C ALA A 60 15.03 4.06 -1.20
N ALA A 61 14.78 4.21 -2.50
CA ALA A 61 13.42 4.25 -3.07
C ALA A 61 12.65 2.94 -2.81
N GLN A 62 13.34 1.81 -2.95
CA GLN A 62 12.77 0.50 -2.68
C GLN A 62 12.42 0.30 -1.21
N ARG A 63 13.27 0.77 -0.29
CA ARG A 63 12.99 0.80 1.14
C ARG A 63 11.75 1.65 1.45
N GLN A 64 11.62 2.82 0.84
CA GLN A 64 10.43 3.67 1.00
C GLN A 64 9.17 2.97 0.48
N ARG A 65 9.24 2.31 -0.68
CA ARG A 65 8.14 1.52 -1.25
C ARG A 65 7.72 0.38 -0.31
N ALA A 66 8.67 -0.36 0.26
CA ALA A 66 8.39 -1.41 1.25
C ALA A 66 7.74 -0.86 2.54
N ILE A 67 8.19 0.30 3.04
CA ILE A 67 7.59 0.97 4.19
C ILE A 67 6.14 1.38 3.89
N HIS A 68 5.90 1.96 2.71
CA HIS A 68 4.54 2.32 2.29
C HIS A 68 3.66 1.09 2.17
N LEU A 69 4.14 0.02 1.52
CA LEU A 69 3.42 -1.24 1.41
C LEU A 69 3.03 -1.80 2.79
N TYR A 70 3.96 -1.80 3.75
CA TYR A 70 3.68 -2.27 5.12
C TYR A 70 2.64 -1.39 5.83
N ARG A 71 2.78 -0.06 5.74
CA ARG A 71 1.83 0.90 6.34
C ARG A 71 0.43 0.75 5.73
N HIS A 72 0.34 0.61 4.42
CA HIS A 72 -0.93 0.37 3.73
C HIS A 72 -1.54 -0.98 4.10
N GLY A 73 -0.71 -2.03 4.20
CA GLY A 73 -1.14 -3.35 4.66
C GLY A 73 -1.80 -3.30 6.04
N LEU A 74 -1.16 -2.63 7.01
CA LEU A 74 -1.74 -2.47 8.35
C LEU A 74 -3.05 -1.65 8.36
N LYS A 75 -3.13 -0.57 7.58
CA LYS A 75 -4.37 0.23 7.46
C LYS A 75 -5.51 -0.58 6.84
N ASN A 76 -5.20 -1.39 5.83
CA ASN A 76 -6.16 -2.27 5.19
C ASN A 76 -6.65 -3.35 6.16
N LEU A 77 -5.74 -3.99 6.90
CA LEU A 77 -6.09 -4.94 7.96
C LEU A 77 -6.98 -4.31 9.03
N LEU A 78 -6.72 -3.07 9.43
CA LEU A 78 -7.53 -2.35 10.41
C LEU A 78 -8.94 -2.02 9.88
N SER A 79 -9.07 -1.79 8.57
CA SER A 79 -10.38 -1.56 7.94
C SER A 79 -11.22 -2.85 7.92
N TRP A 80 -10.59 -4.00 7.72
CA TRP A 80 -11.25 -5.32 7.78
C TRP A 80 -11.54 -5.80 9.21
N ALA A 81 -10.57 -5.67 10.12
CA ALA A 81 -10.64 -6.22 11.46
C ALA A 81 -11.17 -5.19 12.47
N ILE A 82 -12.47 -5.26 12.76
CA ILE A 82 -13.12 -4.38 13.75
C ILE A 82 -12.60 -4.65 15.17
N ARG A 83 -12.32 -5.91 15.53
CA ARG A 83 -11.84 -6.30 16.87
C ARG A 83 -10.32 -6.23 16.98
N ARG A 84 -9.83 -5.71 18.12
CA ARG A 84 -8.39 -5.48 18.33
C ARG A 84 -7.55 -6.75 18.47
N ASP A 85 -8.11 -7.82 19.05
CA ASP A 85 -7.40 -9.08 19.23
C ASP A 85 -7.06 -9.75 17.89
N LEU A 86 -8.03 -9.76 16.98
CA LEU A 86 -7.86 -10.27 15.61
C LEU A 86 -6.84 -9.41 14.85
N PHE A 87 -6.95 -8.09 14.97
CA PHE A 87 -5.98 -7.17 14.36
C PHE A 87 -4.55 -7.45 14.86
N ALA A 88 -4.36 -7.66 16.16
CA ALA A 88 -3.03 -7.91 16.72
C ALA A 88 -2.42 -9.22 16.18
N GLN A 89 -3.22 -10.28 16.09
CA GLN A 89 -2.79 -11.57 15.53
C GLN A 89 -2.39 -11.45 14.05
N GLU A 90 -3.22 -10.81 13.23
CA GLU A 90 -2.94 -10.64 11.80
C GLU A 90 -1.78 -9.65 11.54
N ALA A 91 -1.66 -8.59 12.35
CA ALA A 91 -0.55 -7.65 12.25
C ALA A 91 0.79 -8.32 12.60
N ALA A 92 0.81 -9.20 13.60
CA ALA A 92 1.99 -10.00 13.95
C ALA A 92 2.36 -10.96 12.81
N ARG A 93 1.37 -11.63 12.21
CA ARG A 93 1.58 -12.49 11.03
C ARG A 93 2.14 -11.71 9.85
N LEU A 94 1.56 -10.55 9.53
CA LEU A 94 2.06 -9.67 8.46
C LEU A 94 3.50 -9.26 8.74
N ARG A 95 3.82 -8.83 9.98
CA ARG A 95 5.18 -8.47 10.37
C ARG A 95 6.17 -9.62 10.15
N ALA A 96 5.79 -10.83 10.55
CA ALA A 96 6.62 -12.03 10.33
C ALA A 96 6.86 -12.30 8.85
N GLU A 97 5.85 -12.13 7.97
CA GLU A 97 6.05 -12.25 6.51
C GLU A 97 7.09 -11.25 5.97
N PHE A 98 7.12 -10.01 6.49
CA PHE A 98 8.13 -9.01 6.12
C PHE A 98 9.51 -9.32 6.69
N ASP A 99 9.59 -9.81 7.94
CA ASP A 99 10.86 -10.13 8.59
C ASP A 99 11.57 -11.31 7.90
N LEU A 100 10.81 -12.30 7.40
CA LEU A 100 11.35 -13.41 6.58
C LEU A 100 12.02 -12.92 5.28
N ASN A 101 11.58 -11.79 4.72
CA ASN A 101 12.04 -11.26 3.45
C ASN A 101 12.91 -10.00 3.59
N LYS A 102 13.36 -9.68 4.81
CA LYS A 102 14.11 -8.46 5.12
C LYS A 102 15.52 -8.46 4.52
N ASP A 103 16.20 -9.60 4.59
CA ASP A 103 17.64 -9.72 4.29
C ASP A 103 17.90 -10.18 2.84
N VAL A 104 17.15 -9.65 1.88
CA VAL A 104 17.31 -9.98 0.45
C VAL A 104 18.35 -9.05 -0.19
N ASP A 105 19.51 -9.59 -0.56
CA ASP A 105 20.62 -8.81 -1.14
C ASP A 105 20.38 -8.35 -2.59
N ASN A 106 19.66 -9.17 -3.36
CA ASN A 106 19.43 -8.91 -4.78
C ASN A 106 18.28 -7.91 -4.99
N VAL A 107 18.62 -6.72 -5.51
CA VAL A 107 17.68 -5.61 -5.80
C VAL A 107 16.52 -6.05 -6.71
N ALA A 108 16.80 -6.85 -7.75
CA ALA A 108 15.77 -7.32 -8.68
C ALA A 108 14.79 -8.29 -8.02
N GLN A 109 15.29 -9.17 -7.14
CA GLN A 109 14.44 -10.09 -6.39
C GLN A 109 13.56 -9.35 -5.39
N ALA A 110 14.14 -8.40 -4.65
CA ALA A 110 13.38 -7.56 -3.73
C ALA A 110 12.31 -6.73 -4.48
N GLY A 111 12.54 -6.33 -5.73
CA GLY A 111 11.56 -5.63 -6.56
C GLY A 111 10.35 -6.51 -6.85
N ARG A 112 10.58 -7.75 -7.30
CA ARG A 112 9.54 -8.75 -7.55
C ARG A 112 8.72 -9.08 -6.30
N LEU A 113 9.37 -9.14 -5.13
CA LEU A 113 8.68 -9.40 -3.86
C LEU A 113 7.74 -8.25 -3.48
N ILE A 114 8.17 -7.00 -3.69
CA ILE A 114 7.33 -5.83 -3.45
C ILE A 114 6.16 -5.78 -4.42
N GLU A 115 6.38 -6.06 -5.71
CA GLU A 115 5.32 -6.14 -6.71
C GLU A 115 4.27 -7.22 -6.38
N LYS A 116 4.73 -8.40 -5.96
CA LYS A 116 3.85 -9.46 -5.46
C LYS A 116 3.04 -9.02 -4.25
N GLY A 117 3.67 -8.28 -3.33
CA GLY A 117 3.02 -7.71 -2.16
C GLY A 117 1.96 -6.67 -2.51
N GLU A 118 2.24 -5.79 -3.48
CA GLU A 118 1.28 -4.80 -3.99
C GLU A 118 0.11 -5.44 -4.73
N ALA A 119 0.36 -6.49 -5.53
CA ALA A 119 -0.69 -7.26 -6.18
C ALA A 119 -1.64 -7.90 -5.15
N LYS A 120 -1.08 -8.53 -4.11
CA LYS A 120 -1.84 -9.07 -2.98
C LYS A 120 -2.63 -7.96 -2.27
N LEU A 121 -2.00 -6.81 -1.97
CA LEU A 121 -2.69 -5.70 -1.32
C LEU A 121 -3.87 -5.19 -2.14
N LYS A 122 -3.73 -5.10 -3.46
CA LYS A 122 -4.79 -4.66 -4.37
C LYS A 122 -5.96 -5.65 -4.45
N GLU A 123 -5.68 -6.95 -4.43
CA GLU A 123 -6.70 -8.00 -4.41
C GLU A 123 -7.56 -7.96 -3.14
N TYR A 124 -6.91 -7.73 -1.98
CA TYR A 124 -7.56 -7.73 -0.67
C TYR A 124 -7.89 -6.33 -0.15
N GLN A 125 -7.90 -5.33 -1.02
CA GLN A 125 -8.20 -3.96 -0.61
C GLN A 125 -9.66 -3.85 -0.15
N HIS A 126 -9.88 -3.28 1.04
CA HIS A 126 -11.23 -3.02 1.52
C HIS A 126 -11.94 -2.03 0.57
N PRO A 127 -13.20 -2.30 0.14
CA PRO A 127 -13.91 -1.43 -0.80
C PRO A 127 -14.17 -0.02 -0.25
N ASP A 128 -14.37 0.09 1.06
CA ASP A 128 -14.58 1.36 1.77
C ASP A 128 -13.59 1.49 2.96
N PRO A 129 -12.34 1.94 2.72
CA PRO A 129 -11.32 1.98 3.76
C PRO A 129 -11.64 3.05 4.82
N TYR A 130 -11.21 2.82 6.07
CA TYR A 130 -11.39 3.82 7.13
C TYR A 130 -10.58 5.10 6.84
N ILE A 131 -11.28 6.23 6.72
CA ILE A 131 -10.69 7.56 6.55
C ILE A 131 -10.95 8.38 7.81
N VAL A 132 -9.90 9.05 8.29
CA VAL A 132 -10.00 9.96 9.43
C VAL A 132 -10.95 11.11 9.08
N PRO A 133 -11.88 11.52 9.96
CA PRO A 133 -12.97 12.41 9.57
C PRO A 133 -12.56 13.72 8.91
N TYR A 134 -11.47 14.35 9.34
CA TYR A 134 -11.00 15.65 8.81
C TYR A 134 -10.05 15.54 7.61
N HIS A 135 -9.67 14.32 7.19
CA HIS A 135 -8.88 14.11 5.98
C HIS A 135 -9.78 14.20 4.73
N PRO A 136 -9.22 14.48 3.53
CA PRO A 136 -9.99 14.44 2.29
C PRO A 136 -10.74 13.11 2.14
N GLY A 137 -12.04 13.17 1.85
CA GLY A 137 -12.92 11.99 1.78
C GLY A 137 -13.49 11.52 3.13
N GLY A 138 -13.12 12.17 4.24
CA GLY A 138 -13.72 11.95 5.56
C GLY A 138 -15.00 12.77 5.78
N SER A 139 -15.77 12.40 6.79
CA SER A 139 -17.08 13.01 7.07
C SER A 139 -17.04 14.45 7.59
N LEU A 140 -15.94 14.89 8.20
CA LEU A 140 -15.70 16.25 8.71
C LEU A 140 -14.86 17.12 7.76
N TYR A 141 -14.44 16.59 6.61
CA TYR A 141 -13.61 17.34 5.67
C TYR A 141 -14.32 18.58 5.14
N ALA A 142 -13.63 19.72 5.16
CA ALA A 142 -14.11 20.99 4.65
C ALA A 142 -15.50 21.43 5.17
N ARG A 143 -15.91 21.00 6.37
CA ARG A 143 -17.17 21.47 7.00
C ARG A 143 -17.10 22.95 7.41
N ASN A 144 -15.93 23.40 7.83
CA ASN A 144 -15.69 24.79 8.24
C ASN A 144 -14.33 25.26 7.70
N PRO A 145 -14.20 25.53 6.39
CA PRO A 145 -12.97 26.11 5.86
C PRO A 145 -12.77 27.51 6.46
N PRO A 146 -11.52 27.92 6.76
CA PRO A 146 -11.27 29.29 7.15
C PRO A 146 -11.70 30.22 6.00
N PHE A 147 -12.30 31.36 6.35
CA PHE A 147 -12.63 32.37 5.36
C PHE A 147 -11.36 32.81 4.61
N PRO A 148 -11.44 33.07 3.30
CA PRO A 148 -10.32 33.63 2.57
C PRO A 148 -9.94 34.99 3.18
N PRO A 149 -8.64 35.29 3.30
CA PRO A 149 -8.16 36.51 3.98
C PRO A 149 -8.62 37.81 3.31
N GLU A 150 -9.10 37.74 2.07
CA GLU A 150 -9.65 38.87 1.30
C GLU A 150 -11.04 39.30 1.77
N LEU A 151 -11.77 38.43 2.50
CA LEU A 151 -13.13 38.69 2.94
C LEU A 151 -13.18 38.98 4.43
N LYS A 152 -13.80 40.10 4.82
CA LYS A 152 -14.06 40.45 6.21
C LYS A 152 -15.52 40.18 6.56
N GLN A 153 -15.75 39.36 7.57
CA GLN A 153 -17.09 39.20 8.15
C GLN A 153 -17.42 40.46 8.96
N GLN A 154 -18.39 41.26 8.51
CA GLN A 154 -18.90 42.40 9.27
C GLN A 154 -19.89 41.88 10.32
N LEU A 155 -19.50 41.95 11.60
CA LEU A 155 -20.28 41.46 12.76
C LEU A 155 -21.00 42.60 13.51
N ASP A 156 -21.21 43.74 12.84
CA ASP A 156 -22.00 44.83 13.42
C ASP A 156 -23.48 44.57 13.15
N PHE A 157 -24.16 43.95 14.11
CA PHE A 157 -25.57 43.62 14.04
C PHE A 157 -26.49 44.80 14.41
N GLY A 158 -25.94 46.02 14.54
CA GLY A 158 -26.73 47.17 14.98
C GLY A 158 -27.18 47.00 16.42
N ARG A 159 -26.25 47.08 17.39
CA ARG A 159 -26.65 47.25 18.79
C ARG A 159 -27.20 48.67 18.93
N GLU A 160 -28.51 48.84 18.78
CA GLU A 160 -29.18 50.07 19.20
C GLU A 160 -28.93 50.25 20.70
N GLY A 161 -28.44 51.43 21.08
CA GLY A 161 -27.86 51.72 22.39
C GLY A 161 -28.76 51.40 23.58
N HIS A 162 -28.13 51.16 24.73
CA HIS A 162 -28.79 51.05 26.04
C HIS A 162 -29.48 52.36 26.43
#